data_AF-A0A0K1E5P1-F1
#
_entry.id   AF-A0A0K1E5P1-F1
#
_cell.length_a   1.000
_cell.length_b   1.000
_cell.length_c   1.000
_cell.angle_alpha   90.00
_cell.angle_beta   90.00
_cell.angle_gamma   90.00
#
_symmetry.space_group_name_H-M   'P 1'
#
loop_
_entity.id
_entity.type
_entity.pdbx_description
1 polymer ?
#
loop_
_entity_poly.entity_id
_entity_poly.type
_entity_poly.pdbx_seq_one_letter_code
_entity_poly.pdbx_strand_id
1 'polypeptide(L)'
;MSSGDPEFERLDVVPGVTLQIGTIRPARGAPEHALRKVELASLPGVRIVLQRFLQTEEGTTLGQVCVAAPSERWVTGIEELVLDRATSMARGEVPGELLRWASGVIRSDPSQSGSWFEQCFEGAAREGGRDMDVRGRHLLGFTEDERQALLCTLICSAPAREPEAASGCSALIENARLVGPLVAPPSPGLLMRGFMFAAENPRPAAAMLMMAGALVVAAVLRHRPRCP
;
A
#
# COMPACT_ATOMS: atom_id res chain seq x y z
N MET A 1 0.12 -38.27 9.83
CA MET A 1 0.74 -37.04 9.30
C MET A 1 0.04 -35.88 9.99
N SER A 2 0.67 -35.30 11.00
CA SER A 2 0.09 -34.16 11.72
C SER A 2 0.22 -32.95 10.81
N SER A 3 -0.89 -32.41 10.31
CA SER A 3 -0.88 -31.09 9.69
C SER A 3 -0.59 -30.08 10.81
N GLY A 4 0.69 -29.78 11.02
CA GLY A 4 1.05 -28.67 11.90
C GLY A 4 0.44 -27.42 11.32
N ASP A 5 -0.40 -26.74 12.09
CA ASP A 5 -0.91 -25.43 11.69
C ASP A 5 0.30 -24.53 11.37
N PRO A 6 0.27 -23.78 10.25
CA PRO A 6 1.36 -22.89 9.88
C PRO A 6 1.63 -21.92 11.03
N GLU A 7 2.89 -21.86 11.48
CA GLU A 7 3.30 -20.96 12.55
C GLU A 7 3.43 -19.54 11.99
N PHE A 8 2.67 -18.60 12.56
CA PHE A 8 2.63 -17.22 12.13
C PHE A 8 3.20 -16.28 13.19
N GLU A 9 3.95 -15.29 12.73
CA GLU A 9 4.36 -14.16 13.55
C GLU A 9 3.32 -13.03 13.42
N ARG A 10 3.03 -12.36 14.53
CA ARG A 10 2.15 -11.19 14.57
C ARG A 10 2.94 -9.98 15.04
N LEU A 11 2.89 -8.92 14.24
CA LEU A 11 3.60 -7.68 14.50
C LEU A 11 2.58 -6.57 14.68
N ASP A 12 2.58 -5.92 15.84
CA ASP A 12 1.71 -4.78 16.09
C ASP A 12 2.11 -3.62 15.16
N VAL A 13 1.12 -3.08 14.43
CA VAL A 13 1.35 -2.01 13.47
C VAL A 13 0.73 -0.71 13.97
N VAL A 14 -0.54 -0.77 14.34
CA VAL A 14 -1.27 0.30 15.03
C VAL A 14 -2.16 -0.36 16.09
N PRO A 15 -2.69 0.38 17.08
CA PRO A 15 -3.54 -0.23 18.11
C PRO A 15 -4.66 -1.10 17.51
N GLY A 16 -4.70 -2.37 17.93
CA GLY A 16 -5.69 -3.35 17.47
C GLY A 16 -5.43 -3.98 16.09
N VAL A 17 -4.49 -3.47 15.29
CA VAL A 17 -4.15 -4.03 13.98
C VAL A 17 -2.73 -4.58 13.96
N THR A 18 -2.63 -5.84 13.56
CA THR A 18 -1.38 -6.59 13.43
C THR A 18 -1.12 -6.98 11.99
N LEU A 19 0.16 -6.98 11.60
CA LEU A 19 0.62 -7.63 10.40
C LEU A 19 0.93 -9.09 10.78
N GLN A 20 0.17 -10.02 10.21
CA GLN A 20 0.41 -11.44 10.33
C GLN A 20 1.23 -11.92 9.12
N ILE A 21 2.34 -12.62 9.38
CA ILE A 21 3.24 -13.18 8.36
C ILE A 21 3.64 -14.61 8.72
N GLY A 22 4.11 -15.37 7.74
CA GLY A 22 4.78 -16.65 8.03
C GLY A 22 6.02 -16.42 8.91
N THR A 23 6.33 -17.38 9.78
CA THR A 23 7.54 -17.32 10.59
C THR A 23 8.81 -17.54 9.75
N ILE A 24 9.83 -16.75 10.04
CA ILE A 24 11.18 -16.91 9.47
C ILE A 24 12.19 -16.95 10.61
N ARG A 25 13.16 -17.86 10.55
CA ARG A 25 14.24 -17.92 11.54
C ARG A 25 15.38 -16.99 11.09
N PRO A 26 15.65 -15.88 11.80
CA PRO A 26 16.74 -14.99 11.41
C PRO A 26 18.10 -15.67 11.65
N ALA A 27 19.06 -15.39 10.77
CA ALA A 27 20.45 -15.77 10.95
C ALA A 27 21.02 -15.10 12.20
N ARG A 28 21.86 -15.83 12.94
CA ARG A 28 22.55 -15.24 14.11
C ARG A 28 23.52 -14.17 13.63
N GLY A 29 23.41 -12.97 14.20
CA GLY A 29 24.32 -11.86 13.89
C GLY A 29 24.15 -11.30 12.48
N ALA A 30 23.00 -11.54 11.83
CA ALA A 30 22.66 -10.86 10.59
C ALA A 30 22.85 -9.34 10.79
N PRO A 31 23.59 -8.67 9.90
CA PRO A 31 23.73 -7.23 9.99
C PRO A 31 22.33 -6.63 9.92
N GLU A 32 22.04 -5.70 10.83
CA GLU A 32 20.88 -4.83 10.70
C GLU A 32 21.13 -3.97 9.46
N HIS A 33 20.82 -4.49 8.28
CA HIS A 33 20.69 -3.67 7.09
C HIS A 33 19.50 -2.77 7.39
N ALA A 34 19.82 -1.55 7.81
CA ALA A 34 18.85 -0.49 7.84
C ALA A 34 18.27 -0.43 6.43
N LEU A 35 17.01 -0.84 6.29
CA LEU A 35 16.18 -0.45 5.15
C LEU A 35 16.54 1.00 4.87
N ARG A 36 16.90 1.32 3.62
CA ARG A 36 17.30 2.68 3.28
C ARG A 36 16.23 3.58 3.87
N LYS A 37 16.62 4.62 4.61
CA LYS A 37 15.66 5.52 5.25
C LYS A 37 14.68 5.93 4.17
N VAL A 38 13.48 5.35 4.19
CA VAL A 38 12.47 5.67 3.21
C VAL A 38 12.13 7.12 3.54
N GLU A 39 12.42 8.04 2.62
CA GLU A 39 12.11 9.46 2.78
C GLU A 39 10.59 9.65 2.67
N LEU A 40 9.89 9.15 3.68
CA LEU A 40 8.47 9.39 3.91
C LEU A 40 8.26 10.63 4.77
N ALA A 41 9.33 11.11 5.41
CA ALA A 41 9.33 12.27 6.30
C ALA A 41 8.89 13.57 5.60
N SER A 42 8.88 13.62 4.27
CA SER A 42 8.38 14.77 3.50
C SER A 42 6.86 14.77 3.30
N LEU A 43 6.14 13.71 3.66
CA LEU A 43 4.69 13.61 3.47
C LEU A 43 3.95 13.99 4.76
N PRO A 44 3.14 15.06 4.75
CA PRO A 44 2.41 15.51 5.94
C PRO A 44 1.50 14.42 6.53
N GLY A 45 1.68 14.13 7.80
CA GLY A 45 0.85 13.16 8.55
C GLY A 45 1.22 11.69 8.33
N VAL A 46 2.14 11.37 7.41
CA VAL A 46 2.62 10.00 7.23
C VAL A 46 3.64 9.66 8.32
N ARG A 47 3.48 8.50 8.94
CA ARG A 47 4.43 7.95 9.92
C ARG A 47 4.77 6.51 9.57
N ILE A 48 6.04 6.14 9.73
CA ILE A 48 6.46 4.74 9.72
C ILE A 48 6.05 4.15 11.08
N VAL A 49 5.27 3.08 11.03
CA VAL A 49 4.73 2.42 12.23
C VAL A 49 5.33 1.02 12.45
N LEU A 50 5.84 0.42 11.38
CA LEU A 50 6.67 -0.78 11.44
C LEU A 50 7.77 -0.65 10.39
N GLN A 51 9.01 -0.94 10.77
CA GLN A 51 10.11 -1.11 9.83
C GLN A 51 10.99 -2.23 10.33
N ARG A 52 11.10 -3.30 9.56
CA ARG A 52 11.85 -4.49 9.95
C ARG A 52 12.54 -5.11 8.75
N PHE A 53 13.75 -5.57 8.98
CA PHE A 53 14.52 -6.34 8.02
C PHE A 53 15.01 -7.62 8.69
N LEU A 54 14.86 -8.75 8.01
CA LEU A 54 15.32 -10.05 8.47
C LEU A 54 16.13 -10.69 7.35
N GLN A 55 17.17 -11.45 7.72
CA GLN A 55 17.98 -12.24 6.82
C GLN A 55 18.19 -13.62 7.42
N THR A 56 18.09 -14.67 6.62
CA THR A 56 18.36 -16.07 7.02
C THR A 56 19.76 -16.50 6.61
N GLU A 57 20.21 -17.67 7.12
CA GLU A 57 21.54 -18.21 6.81
C GLU A 57 21.64 -18.64 5.34
N GLU A 58 20.51 -19.04 4.75
CA GLU A 58 20.34 -19.41 3.34
C GLU A 58 20.27 -18.16 2.42
N GLY A 59 20.48 -16.96 2.96
CA GLY A 59 20.48 -15.73 2.17
C GLY A 59 19.09 -15.25 1.74
N THR A 60 18.02 -15.77 2.34
CA THR A 60 16.68 -15.20 2.19
C THR A 60 16.60 -13.92 3.01
N THR A 61 16.13 -12.83 2.41
CA THR A 61 15.92 -11.55 3.08
C THR A 61 14.45 -11.19 3.04
N LEU A 62 13.91 -10.67 4.15
CA LEU A 62 12.54 -10.19 4.28
C LEU A 62 12.56 -8.76 4.81
N GLY A 63 12.21 -7.81 3.95
CA GLY A 63 11.96 -6.42 4.31
C GLY A 63 10.46 -6.17 4.52
N GLN A 64 10.13 -5.42 5.57
CA GLN A 64 8.76 -5.08 5.94
C GLN A 64 8.71 -3.60 6.33
N VAL A 65 7.82 -2.84 5.71
CA VAL A 65 7.57 -1.45 6.07
C VAL A 65 6.07 -1.25 6.12
N CYS A 66 5.56 -0.77 7.25
CA CYS A 66 4.20 -0.29 7.37
C CYS A 66 4.20 1.20 7.68
N VAL A 67 3.34 1.92 6.98
CA VAL A 67 3.12 3.35 7.15
C VAL A 67 1.66 3.61 7.47
N ALA A 68 1.42 4.52 8.40
CA ALA A 68 0.08 5.01 8.71
C ALA A 68 -0.02 6.48 8.31
N ALA A 69 -1.18 6.87 7.79
CA ALA A 69 -1.50 8.24 7.43
C ALA A 69 -2.97 8.54 7.78
N PRO A 70 -3.34 9.80 8.07
CA PRO A 70 -4.73 10.18 8.27
C PRO A 70 -5.58 9.86 7.02
N SER A 71 -6.75 9.25 7.20
CA SER A 71 -7.64 8.85 6.12
C SER A 71 -8.73 9.86 5.81
N GLU A 72 -8.84 11.00 6.51
CA GLU A 72 -9.95 11.94 6.28
C GLU A 72 -9.91 12.58 4.88
N ARG A 73 -8.74 12.56 4.24
CA ARG A 73 -8.53 13.03 2.86
C ARG A 73 -8.48 11.90 1.84
N TRP A 74 -8.75 10.67 2.27
CA TRP A 74 -8.80 9.54 1.35
C TRP A 74 -9.95 9.72 0.36
N VAL A 75 -9.70 9.29 -0.87
CA VAL A 75 -10.64 9.36 -1.98
C VAL A 75 -10.73 7.97 -2.57
N THR A 76 -11.94 7.41 -2.66
CA THR A 76 -12.17 6.15 -3.37
C THR A 76 -11.64 6.25 -4.80
N GLY A 77 -10.88 5.25 -5.23
CA GLY A 77 -10.22 5.18 -6.54
C GLY A 77 -8.74 5.57 -6.51
N ILE A 78 -8.21 6.11 -5.41
CA ILE A 78 -6.77 6.43 -5.31
C ILE A 78 -5.92 5.21 -4.88
N GLU A 79 -6.54 4.07 -4.59
CA GLU A 79 -5.87 2.85 -4.15
C GLU A 79 -4.79 2.44 -5.16
N GLU A 80 -5.11 2.50 -6.46
CA GLU A 80 -4.17 2.20 -7.55
C GLU A 80 -2.96 3.12 -7.53
N LEU A 81 -3.17 4.44 -7.37
CA LEU A 81 -2.08 5.41 -7.29
C LEU A 81 -1.19 5.18 -6.06
N VAL A 82 -1.78 4.83 -4.92
CA VAL A 82 -1.05 4.54 -3.69
C VAL A 82 -0.23 3.26 -3.84
N LEU A 83 -0.80 2.21 -4.44
CA LEU A 83 -0.14 0.93 -4.68
C LEU A 83 0.95 1.02 -5.76
N ASP A 84 0.75 1.84 -6.79
CA ASP A 84 1.77 2.16 -7.79
C ASP A 84 2.95 2.91 -7.16
N ARG A 85 2.67 3.87 -6.27
CA ARG A 85 3.72 4.55 -5.53
C ARG A 85 4.45 3.59 -4.59
N ALA A 86 3.73 2.70 -3.92
CA ALA A 86 4.30 1.65 -3.08
C ALA A 86 5.21 0.72 -3.91
N THR A 87 4.77 0.33 -5.09
CA THR A 87 5.54 -0.48 -6.06
C THR A 87 6.83 0.23 -6.44
N SER A 88 6.77 1.53 -6.77
CA SER A 88 7.96 2.31 -7.10
C SER A 88 8.97 2.37 -5.95
N MET A 89 8.51 2.46 -4.70
CA MET A 89 9.38 2.43 -3.53
C MET A 89 9.97 1.02 -3.33
N ALA A 90 9.14 -0.02 -3.43
CA ALA A 90 9.57 -1.40 -3.27
C ALA A 90 10.67 -1.79 -4.28
N ARG A 91 10.55 -1.35 -5.53
CA ARG A 91 11.59 -1.54 -6.55
C ARG A 91 12.94 -0.93 -6.16
N GLY A 92 12.94 0.17 -5.41
CA GLY A 92 14.15 0.82 -4.91
C GLY A 92 14.81 0.10 -3.73
N GLU A 93 14.06 -0.75 -3.03
CA GLU A 93 14.55 -1.55 -1.90
C GLU A 93 15.03 -2.94 -2.32
N VAL A 94 14.81 -3.36 -3.57
CA VAL A 94 15.33 -4.63 -4.09
C VAL A 94 16.87 -4.57 -4.14
N PRO A 95 17.57 -5.57 -3.58
CA PRO A 95 19.02 -5.59 -3.60
C PRO A 95 19.56 -5.76 -5.03
N GLY A 96 20.58 -4.97 -5.38
CA GLY A 96 21.30 -5.09 -6.65
C GLY A 96 20.58 -4.50 -7.87
N GLU A 97 20.86 -5.07 -9.04
CA GLU A 97 20.27 -4.67 -10.33
C GLU A 97 18.94 -5.38 -10.55
N LEU A 98 17.85 -4.62 -10.68
CA LEU A 98 16.53 -5.17 -11.00
C LEU A 98 16.47 -5.62 -12.47
N LEU A 99 16.27 -6.92 -12.70
CA LEU A 99 16.22 -7.52 -14.04
C LEU A 99 14.79 -7.62 -14.58
N ARG A 100 13.83 -7.96 -13.72
CA ARG A 100 12.42 -8.13 -14.08
C ARG A 100 11.53 -7.67 -12.93
N TRP A 101 10.38 -7.12 -13.27
CA TRP A 101 9.32 -6.79 -12.32
C TRP A 101 7.95 -7.04 -12.95
N ALA A 102 7.04 -7.63 -12.19
CA ALA A 102 5.66 -7.86 -12.58
C ALA A 102 4.75 -7.60 -11.36
N SER A 103 3.98 -6.51 -11.43
CA SER A 103 2.91 -6.27 -10.45
C SER A 103 1.68 -7.09 -10.84
N GLY A 104 1.08 -7.73 -9.85
CA GLY A 104 -0.17 -8.46 -9.99
C GLY A 104 -1.40 -7.55 -10.02
N VAL A 105 -2.56 -8.17 -10.22
CA VAL A 105 -3.85 -7.49 -10.16
C VAL A 105 -4.13 -7.03 -8.72
N ILE A 106 -4.64 -5.81 -8.57
CA ILE A 106 -5.12 -5.31 -7.30
C ILE A 106 -6.40 -6.07 -6.93
N ARG A 107 -6.43 -6.69 -5.76
CA ARG A 107 -7.61 -7.37 -5.22
C ARG A 107 -8.15 -6.58 -4.05
N SER A 108 -9.46 -6.56 -3.94
CA SER A 108 -10.17 -6.09 -2.75
C SER A 108 -10.97 -7.25 -2.19
N ASP A 109 -10.84 -7.53 -0.90
CA ASP A 109 -11.68 -8.52 -0.23
C ASP A 109 -12.68 -7.81 0.70
N PRO A 110 -13.98 -7.75 0.32
CA PRO A 110 -15.02 -7.18 1.17
C PRO A 110 -15.53 -8.17 2.23
N SER A 111 -15.10 -9.44 2.21
CA SER A 111 -15.73 -10.54 2.96
C SER A 111 -15.22 -10.73 4.39
N GLN A 112 -14.15 -10.05 4.81
CA GLN A 112 -13.59 -10.15 6.16
C GLN A 112 -13.47 -8.77 6.82
N SER A 113 -14.48 -8.41 7.61
CA SER A 113 -14.45 -7.34 8.64
C SER A 113 -14.30 -5.89 8.16
N GLY A 114 -13.80 -5.63 6.96
CA GLY A 114 -13.64 -4.33 6.33
C GLY A 114 -12.84 -4.48 5.03
N SER A 115 -13.05 -3.59 4.05
CA SER A 115 -12.36 -3.73 2.77
C SER A 115 -10.91 -3.28 2.87
N TRP A 116 -9.99 -4.21 2.62
CA TRP A 116 -8.58 -3.95 2.37
C TRP A 116 -8.28 -4.23 0.90
N PHE A 117 -7.16 -3.68 0.44
CA PHE A 117 -6.64 -3.86 -0.91
C PHE A 117 -5.29 -4.54 -0.84
N GLU A 118 -5.05 -5.46 -1.77
CA GLU A 118 -3.75 -6.08 -1.94
C GLU A 118 -3.26 -6.06 -3.37
N GLN A 119 -1.94 -6.01 -3.49
CA GLN A 119 -1.27 -6.23 -4.75
C GLN A 119 -0.03 -7.07 -4.49
N CYS A 120 -0.02 -8.30 -5.03
CA CYS A 120 1.18 -9.12 -5.06
C CYS A 120 2.10 -8.66 -6.19
N PHE A 121 3.40 -8.88 -6.07
CA PHE A 121 4.34 -8.67 -7.16
C PHE A 121 5.45 -9.72 -7.14
N GLU A 122 6.03 -9.93 -8.31
CA GLU A 122 7.18 -10.81 -8.51
C GLU A 122 8.26 -10.07 -9.29
N GLY A 123 9.51 -10.43 -9.06
CA GLY A 123 10.64 -9.86 -9.75
C GLY A 123 11.84 -10.79 -9.77
N ALA A 124 12.87 -10.34 -10.46
CA ALA A 124 14.19 -10.95 -10.45
C ALA A 124 15.23 -9.84 -10.36
N ALA A 125 16.29 -10.08 -9.62
CA ALA A 125 17.39 -9.14 -9.44
C ALA A 125 18.75 -9.83 -9.51
N ARG A 126 19.81 -9.04 -9.62
CA ARG A 126 21.19 -9.51 -9.55
C ARG A 126 21.98 -8.73 -8.52
N GLU A 127 22.45 -9.42 -7.50
CA GLU A 127 23.27 -8.85 -6.43
C GLU A 127 24.63 -9.54 -6.41
N GLY A 128 25.73 -8.78 -6.54
CA GLY A 128 27.08 -9.34 -6.48
C GLY A 128 27.33 -10.47 -7.51
N GLY A 129 26.63 -10.47 -8.65
CA GLY A 129 26.72 -11.52 -9.67
C GLY A 129 25.85 -12.75 -9.41
N ARG A 130 25.06 -12.78 -8.32
CA ARG A 130 24.10 -13.84 -8.01
C ARG A 130 22.69 -13.43 -8.42
N ASP A 131 21.99 -14.32 -9.11
CA ASP A 131 20.59 -14.13 -9.47
C ASP A 131 19.68 -14.38 -8.27
N MET A 132 18.75 -13.47 -8.04
CA MET A 132 17.82 -13.45 -6.92
C MET A 132 16.38 -13.46 -7.45
N ASP A 133 15.53 -14.28 -6.85
CA ASP A 133 14.09 -14.20 -7.02
C ASP A 133 13.52 -13.22 -5.99
N VAL A 134 12.59 -12.37 -6.44
CA VAL A 134 11.94 -11.36 -5.61
C VAL A 134 10.44 -11.61 -5.60
N ARG A 135 9.82 -11.60 -4.43
CA ARG A 135 8.38 -11.68 -4.25
C ARG A 135 7.94 -10.66 -3.23
N GLY A 136 6.73 -10.16 -3.33
CA GLY A 136 6.22 -9.30 -2.29
C GLY A 136 4.75 -8.98 -2.42
N ARG A 137 4.27 -8.21 -1.44
CA ARG A 137 2.86 -7.86 -1.32
C ARG A 137 2.73 -6.48 -0.70
N HIS A 138 1.85 -5.68 -1.30
CA HIS A 138 1.29 -4.49 -0.69
C HIS A 138 -0.04 -4.82 -0.05
N LEU A 139 -0.26 -4.33 1.16
CA LEU A 139 -1.50 -4.47 1.93
C LEU A 139 -1.94 -3.07 2.35
N LEU A 140 -3.13 -2.65 1.93
CA LEU A 140 -3.71 -1.36 2.24
C LEU A 140 -5.03 -1.57 3.00
N GLY A 141 -5.13 -1.05 4.21
CA GLY A 141 -6.34 -1.13 5.04
C GLY A 141 -6.67 0.19 5.72
N PHE A 142 -7.83 0.24 6.37
CA PHE A 142 -8.31 1.42 7.09
C PHE A 142 -8.70 1.04 8.51
N THR A 143 -8.45 1.91 9.48
CA THR A 143 -8.83 1.68 10.88
C THR A 143 -9.94 2.63 11.32
N GLU A 144 -10.88 2.12 12.13
CA GLU A 144 -12.03 2.89 12.61
C GLU A 144 -11.61 3.95 13.65
N ASP A 145 -10.90 3.50 14.68
CA ASP A 145 -10.65 4.28 15.89
C ASP A 145 -9.72 5.47 15.65
N GLU A 146 -8.72 5.31 14.78
CA GLU A 146 -7.75 6.36 14.49
C GLU A 146 -8.00 7.08 13.15
N ARG A 147 -9.00 6.64 12.38
CA ARG A 147 -9.23 7.10 10.99
C ARG A 147 -7.93 7.14 10.20
N GLN A 148 -7.20 6.02 10.20
CA GLN A 148 -5.93 5.93 9.49
C GLN A 148 -6.06 5.01 8.27
N ALA A 149 -5.36 5.39 7.21
CA ALA A 149 -5.00 4.50 6.13
C ALA A 149 -3.66 3.86 6.50
N LEU A 150 -3.58 2.54 6.43
CA LEU A 150 -2.40 1.75 6.74
C LEU A 150 -1.93 1.05 5.47
N LEU A 151 -0.69 1.31 5.05
CA LEU A 151 -0.05 0.63 3.92
C LEU A 151 1.16 -0.15 4.43
N CYS A 152 1.10 -1.47 4.34
CA CYS A 152 2.23 -2.36 4.57
C CYS A 152 2.79 -2.87 3.23
N THR A 153 4.10 -2.84 3.09
CA THR A 153 4.84 -3.42 1.97
C THR A 153 5.80 -4.46 2.50
N LEU A 154 5.69 -5.67 1.97
CA LEU A 154 6.57 -6.79 2.27
C LEU A 154 7.34 -7.16 1.01
N ILE A 155 8.65 -7.34 1.14
CA ILE A 155 9.55 -7.75 0.06
C ILE A 155 10.39 -8.91 0.58
N CYS A 156 10.31 -10.04 -0.08
CA CYS A 156 11.18 -11.18 0.15
C CYS A 156 12.08 -11.36 -1.07
N SER A 157 13.37 -11.56 -0.85
CA SER A 157 14.30 -11.98 -1.90
C SER A 157 15.13 -13.18 -1.46
N ALA A 158 15.36 -14.11 -2.37
CA ALA A 158 16.11 -15.34 -2.13
C ALA A 158 16.95 -15.70 -3.35
N PRO A 159 18.06 -16.45 -3.19
CA PRO A 159 18.83 -16.95 -4.32
C PRO A 159 17.98 -17.81 -5.27
N ALA A 160 17.96 -17.47 -6.57
CA ALA A 160 17.10 -18.16 -7.55
C ALA A 160 17.48 -19.64 -7.78
N ARG A 161 18.72 -20.02 -7.45
CA ARG A 161 19.22 -21.40 -7.62
C ARG A 161 18.96 -22.30 -6.40
N GLU A 162 18.28 -21.78 -5.38
CA GLU A 162 17.99 -22.50 -4.14
C GLU A 162 16.47 -22.66 -3.97
N PRO A 163 15.89 -23.77 -4.46
CA PRO A 163 14.43 -23.96 -4.51
C PRO A 163 13.76 -23.88 -3.12
N GLU A 164 14.45 -24.34 -2.09
CA GLU A 164 13.98 -24.27 -0.70
C GLU A 164 13.87 -22.81 -0.23
N ALA A 165 14.85 -21.97 -0.52
CA ALA A 165 14.82 -20.54 -0.22
C ALA A 165 13.70 -19.82 -1.01
N ALA A 166 13.55 -20.13 -2.30
CA ALA A 166 12.50 -19.57 -3.14
C ALA A 166 11.08 -19.95 -2.68
N SER A 167 10.88 -21.21 -2.25
CA SER A 167 9.61 -21.66 -1.67
C SER A 167 9.31 -21.01 -0.31
N GLY A 168 10.34 -20.71 0.48
CA GLY A 168 10.26 -19.92 1.70
C GLY A 168 9.68 -18.53 1.44
N CYS A 169 10.18 -17.80 0.43
CA CYS A 169 9.63 -16.48 0.09
C CYS A 169 8.16 -16.53 -0.30
N SER A 170 7.73 -17.53 -1.08
CA SER A 170 6.32 -17.71 -1.44
C SER A 170 5.45 -17.88 -0.19
N ALA A 171 5.84 -18.79 0.71
CA ALA A 171 5.08 -19.05 1.93
C ALA A 171 4.99 -17.82 2.85
N LEU A 172 6.06 -17.04 2.97
CA LEU A 172 6.09 -15.83 3.78
C LEU A 172 5.15 -14.74 3.25
N ILE A 173 5.18 -14.52 1.93
CA ILE A 173 4.40 -13.46 1.28
C ILE A 173 2.94 -13.86 1.08
N GLU A 174 2.65 -15.11 0.70
CA GLU A 174 1.29 -15.55 0.39
C GLU A 174 0.36 -15.52 1.61
N ASN A 175 0.92 -15.77 2.79
CA ASN A 175 0.20 -15.75 4.05
C ASN A 175 0.16 -14.37 4.73
N ALA A 176 0.87 -13.38 4.18
CA ALA A 176 0.93 -12.04 4.76
C ALA A 176 -0.42 -11.34 4.68
N ARG A 177 -0.96 -10.91 5.83
CA ARG A 177 -2.25 -10.21 5.92
C ARG A 177 -2.30 -9.24 7.09
N LEU A 178 -3.15 -8.23 6.97
CA LEU A 178 -3.52 -7.38 8.10
C LEU A 178 -4.65 -8.06 8.88
N VAL A 179 -4.55 -8.07 10.21
CA VAL A 179 -5.53 -8.66 11.13
C VAL A 179 -5.89 -7.65 12.19
N GLY A 180 -7.17 -7.37 12.37
CA GLY A 180 -7.67 -6.40 13.36
C GLY A 180 -9.01 -5.80 12.95
N PRO A 181 -9.47 -4.74 13.63
CA PRO A 181 -10.69 -4.00 13.30
C PRO A 181 -10.45 -3.09 12.08
N LEU A 182 -10.26 -3.71 10.92
CA LEU A 182 -10.18 -3.00 9.65
C LEU A 182 -11.58 -2.58 9.20
N VAL A 183 -11.72 -1.40 8.62
CA VAL A 183 -12.97 -0.89 8.09
C VAL A 183 -12.87 -0.58 6.61
N ALA A 184 -14.02 -0.31 5.98
CA ALA A 184 -14.06 0.17 4.62
C ALA A 184 -13.34 1.54 4.48
N PRO A 185 -12.80 1.90 3.29
CA PRO A 185 -12.29 3.22 3.05
C PRO A 185 -13.37 4.25 3.37
N PRO A 186 -13.00 5.42 3.90
CA PRO A 186 -13.97 6.44 4.20
C PRO A 186 -14.69 6.86 2.92
N SER A 187 -15.97 7.15 3.06
CA SER A 187 -16.78 7.61 1.94
C SER A 187 -16.18 8.89 1.34
N PRO A 188 -16.19 9.05 0.01
CA PRO A 188 -15.68 10.25 -0.63
C PRO A 188 -16.48 11.47 -0.15
N GLY A 189 -15.75 12.56 0.17
CA GLY A 189 -16.36 13.83 0.55
C GLY A 189 -17.18 14.46 -0.58
N LEU A 190 -18.08 15.40 -0.25
CA LEU A 190 -19.01 16.03 -1.21
C LEU A 190 -18.31 16.63 -2.45
N LEU A 191 -17.16 17.28 -2.24
CA LEU A 191 -16.37 17.86 -3.33
C LEU A 191 -15.90 16.78 -4.32
N MET A 192 -15.38 15.68 -3.81
CA MET A 192 -14.92 14.58 -4.65
C MET A 192 -16.09 13.84 -5.32
N ARG A 193 -17.21 13.68 -4.62
CA ARG A 193 -18.46 13.20 -5.25
C ARG A 193 -18.87 14.09 -6.42
N GLY A 194 -18.73 15.41 -6.28
CA GLY A 194 -18.98 16.36 -7.37
C GLY A 194 -18.04 16.16 -8.57
N PHE A 195 -16.75 15.94 -8.32
CA PHE A 195 -15.79 15.63 -9.38
C PHE A 195 -16.07 14.30 -10.08
N MET A 196 -16.31 13.23 -9.31
CA MET A 196 -16.65 11.91 -9.87
C MET A 196 -17.98 11.98 -10.65
N PHE A 197 -19.00 12.64 -10.11
CA PHE A 197 -20.25 12.88 -10.82
C PHE A 197 -20.03 13.62 -12.15
N ALA A 198 -19.16 14.63 -12.16
CA ALA A 198 -18.83 15.37 -13.38
C ALA A 198 -18.06 14.53 -14.40
N ALA A 199 -17.17 13.64 -13.94
CA ALA A 199 -16.44 12.72 -14.80
C ALA A 199 -17.35 11.64 -15.41
N GLU A 200 -18.25 11.06 -14.61
CA GLU A 200 -19.22 10.05 -15.05
C GLU A 200 -20.33 10.64 -15.92
N ASN A 201 -20.71 11.89 -15.68
CA ASN A 201 -21.82 12.57 -16.33
C ASN A 201 -21.40 13.93 -16.91
N PRO A 202 -20.56 13.96 -17.96
CA PRO A 202 -19.94 15.20 -18.44
C PRO A 202 -20.96 16.19 -19.01
N ARG A 203 -22.01 15.70 -19.69
CA ARG A 203 -23.06 16.55 -20.28
C ARG A 203 -23.88 17.30 -19.24
N PRO A 204 -24.52 16.64 -18.24
CA PRO A 204 -25.28 17.37 -17.23
C PRO A 204 -24.38 18.22 -16.34
N ALA A 205 -23.14 17.80 -16.05
CA ALA A 205 -22.20 18.62 -15.30
C ALA A 205 -21.83 19.92 -16.04
N ALA A 206 -21.57 19.85 -17.35
CA ALA A 206 -21.34 21.04 -18.18
C ALA A 206 -22.56 21.96 -18.21
N ALA A 207 -23.77 21.41 -18.31
CA ALA A 207 -25.01 22.19 -18.28
C ALA A 207 -25.20 22.93 -16.94
N MET A 208 -24.95 22.25 -15.80
CA MET A 208 -25.00 22.88 -14.48
C MET A 208 -23.96 24.00 -14.34
N LEU A 209 -22.72 23.76 -14.80
CA LEU A 209 -21.66 24.78 -14.77
C LEU A 209 -21.99 26.00 -15.63
N MET A 210 -22.54 25.80 -16.84
CA MET A 210 -23.00 26.91 -17.68
C MET A 210 -24.14 27.69 -17.03
N MET A 211 -25.11 27.01 -16.43
CA MET A 211 -26.23 27.65 -15.74
C MET A 211 -25.77 28.46 -14.53
N ALA A 212 -24.86 27.90 -13.71
CA ALA A 212 -24.26 28.60 -12.59
C ALA A 212 -23.46 29.83 -13.05
N GLY A 213 -22.67 29.70 -14.12
CA GLY A 213 -21.97 30.81 -14.75
C GLY A 213 -22.91 31.93 -15.22
N ALA A 214 -24.00 31.57 -15.89
CA ALA A 214 -25.01 32.54 -16.33
C ALA A 214 -25.68 33.28 -15.16
N LEU A 215 -25.98 32.58 -14.05
CA LEU A 215 -26.53 33.18 -12.83
C LEU A 215 -25.55 34.16 -12.17
N VAL A 216 -24.26 33.81 -12.11
CA VAL A 216 -23.21 34.71 -11.58
C VAL A 216 -23.10 35.96 -12.44
N VAL A 217 -23.06 35.82 -13.77
CA VAL A 217 -23.04 36.96 -14.69
C VAL A 217 -24.29 37.84 -14.51
N ALA A 218 -25.47 37.25 -14.43
CA ALA A 218 -26.72 37.98 -14.19
C ALA A 218 -26.70 38.75 -12.86
N ALA A 219 -26.20 38.13 -11.79
CA ALA A 219 -26.07 38.76 -10.47
C ALA A 219 -25.07 39.93 -10.49
N VAL A 220 -23.92 39.76 -11.15
CA VAL A 220 -22.92 40.83 -11.33
C VAL A 220 -23.51 41.99 -12.13
N LEU A 221 -24.19 41.71 -13.25
CA LEU A 221 -24.85 42.73 -14.06
C LEU A 221 -25.94 43.48 -13.29
N ARG A 222 -26.68 42.79 -12.42
CA ARG A 222 -27.70 43.39 -11.55
C ARG A 222 -27.10 44.30 -10.48
N HIS A 223 -25.91 43.97 -9.96
CA HIS A 223 -25.22 44.75 -8.93
C HIS A 223 -24.24 45.79 -9.45
N ARG A 224 -24.07 45.93 -10.77
CA ARG A 224 -23.28 47.04 -11.31
C ARG A 224 -23.96 48.37 -10.93
N PRO A 225 -23.27 49.27 -10.21
CA PRO A 225 -23.81 50.58 -9.88
C PRO A 225 -24.07 51.33 -11.19
N ARG A 226 -25.31 51.75 -11.39
CA ARG A 226 -25.67 52.62 -12.50
C ARG A 226 -25.07 53.98 -12.19
N CYS A 227 -24.10 54.43 -12.99
CA CYS A 227 -23.60 55.80 -12.89
C CYS A 227 -24.79 56.74 -13.13
N PRO A 228 -25.09 57.66 -12.20
CA PRO A 228 -26.08 58.72 -12.42
C PRO A 228 -25.63 59.69 -13.52
#